data_AF-A0A940V3G2-F1
#
_entry.id   AF-A0A940V3G2-F1
#
_cell.length_a   1.000
_cell.length_b   1.000
_cell.length_c   1.000
_cell.angle_alpha   90.00
_cell.angle_beta   90.00
_cell.angle_gamma   90.00
#
_symmetry.space_group_name_H-M   'P 1'
#
loop_
_entity.id
_entity.type
_entity.pdbx_description
1 polymer ?
#
loop_
_entity_poly.entity_id
_entity_poly.type
_entity_poly.pdbx_seq_one_letter_code
_entity_poly.pdbx_strand_id
1 'polypeptide(L)'
;MFKTVFDGEKREEIDHLVELLFEEAYSKLSKLSCVAYVSREPLAFEHRFQGRKISLTIGDRWAEDVFDCAWLHITGDRPEGYQNNELVFLLDCGGEGLVYAGNGTIKQAITCYASDFEEQLGTPVKKVVLVDDDLYLEGKIDFWIDCGANDLFGKMKEESRIHNLFIAKINSEIRELAYDLQVLLTVVDYSDDEDFKNEIVKELKEIGSINRIDHNLAIEIRRKIGHLMNMKNNEEVFTYSAIGHGHLDLAWLWPIRESIRKGARTFATQIKNIERYPEYVFGASQAQLYQWIMDSYPQLYKKIKTLAKTSNWDVQGATWVEMDSNLISAESMIRQFYYGKKFFKQEFCEDMKIFWVPDSFGYSACIPQIMQLAKVPYFLTQKMSWNTVNKFPHHSFYWEGLDGSRVLAHMLPESTYNSPMRGDFLKKGENNYMERGISNNAMILFGIGDGGAGPGYEHIERAKRYQDLKGMPLVKMEKSMSFFEKLDNGVTDYPIYQGELYLEKHQGTYTTQSKSKKYNRKCEFALRNYEMLIPLAQKHNIDLPI
;
A
#
# COMPACT_ATOMS: atom_id res chain seq x y z
N MET A 1 18.69 20.17 14.81
CA MET A 1 18.17 20.19 16.19
C MET A 1 17.20 21.37 16.24
N PHE A 2 15.96 21.16 15.82
CA PHE A 2 14.93 22.19 15.83
C PHE A 2 14.55 22.45 17.29
N LYS A 3 14.69 23.69 17.76
CA LYS A 3 14.11 24.09 19.05
C LYS A 3 12.60 24.05 18.86
N THR A 4 11.93 23.12 19.53
CA THR A 4 10.47 23.11 19.58
C THR A 4 10.01 24.40 20.27
N VAL A 5 9.11 25.12 19.60
CA VAL A 5 8.40 26.30 20.16
C VAL A 5 7.45 25.86 21.30
N PHE A 6 7.14 24.58 21.35
CA PHE A 6 6.40 23.93 22.42
C PHE A 6 7.25 23.67 23.66
N ASP A 7 6.68 23.97 24.83
CA ASP A 7 7.18 23.50 26.12
C ASP A 7 7.08 21.96 26.16
N GLY A 8 8.12 21.28 26.66
CA GLY A 8 8.26 19.83 26.58
C GLY A 8 7.11 19.08 27.26
N GLU A 9 6.76 19.47 28.48
CA GLU A 9 5.66 18.84 29.25
C GLU A 9 4.31 18.99 28.53
N LYS A 10 4.02 20.18 28.01
CA LYS A 10 2.75 20.44 27.30
C LYS A 10 2.66 19.71 25.97
N ARG A 11 3.79 19.38 25.34
CA ARG A 11 3.78 18.59 24.12
C ARG A 11 3.37 17.14 24.42
N GLU A 12 3.98 16.56 25.45
CA GLU A 12 3.65 15.20 25.89
C GLU A 12 2.17 15.06 26.26
N GLU A 13 1.57 16.07 26.91
CA GLU A 13 0.13 16.10 27.20
C GLU A 13 -0.74 15.98 25.93
N ILE A 14 -0.41 16.70 24.86
CA ILE A 14 -1.21 16.68 23.63
C ILE A 14 -0.96 15.40 22.83
N ASP A 15 0.29 14.91 22.77
CA ASP A 15 0.59 13.63 22.14
C ASP A 15 -0.22 12.50 22.80
N HIS A 16 -0.25 12.48 24.14
CA HIS A 16 -1.08 11.53 24.89
C HIS A 16 -2.58 11.70 24.62
N LEU A 17 -3.07 12.94 24.56
CA LEU A 17 -4.46 13.22 24.19
C LEU A 17 -4.81 12.67 22.80
N VAL A 18 -3.92 12.83 21.82
CA VAL A 18 -4.13 12.31 20.45
C VAL A 18 -4.20 10.79 20.45
N GLU A 19 -3.34 10.11 21.20
CA GLU A 19 -3.40 8.65 21.36
C GLU A 19 -4.73 8.20 21.97
N LEU A 20 -5.15 8.84 23.07
CA LEU A 20 -6.44 8.57 23.71
C LEU A 20 -7.62 8.79 22.74
N LEU A 21 -7.62 9.86 21.95
CA LEU A 21 -8.68 10.12 20.97
C LEU A 21 -8.76 9.01 19.90
N PHE A 22 -7.64 8.44 19.47
CA PHE A 22 -7.66 7.30 18.55
C PHE A 22 -8.21 6.03 19.20
N GLU A 23 -7.94 5.80 20.49
CA GLU A 23 -8.52 4.69 21.25
C GLU A 23 -10.04 4.88 21.47
N GLU A 24 -10.45 6.09 21.81
CA GLU A 24 -11.85 6.46 22.05
C GLU A 24 -12.66 6.67 20.76
N ALA A 25 -12.03 6.59 19.58
CA ALA A 25 -12.70 6.68 18.29
C ALA A 25 -13.78 5.59 18.07
N TYR A 26 -13.75 4.51 18.85
CA TYR A 26 -14.68 3.38 18.71
C TYR A 26 -15.22 2.91 20.07
N SER A 27 -16.54 2.96 20.26
CA SER A 27 -17.20 2.48 21.47
C SER A 27 -17.80 1.09 21.25
N LYS A 28 -17.24 0.06 21.89
CA LYS A 28 -17.75 -1.33 21.82
C LYS A 28 -19.19 -1.39 22.34
N LEU A 29 -20.10 -1.98 21.56
CA LEU A 29 -21.53 -2.10 21.91
C LEU A 29 -21.87 -3.51 22.39
N SER A 30 -21.57 -4.53 21.57
CA SER A 30 -21.83 -5.92 21.91
C SER A 30 -20.77 -6.87 21.35
N LYS A 31 -20.63 -8.03 21.99
CA LYS A 31 -19.77 -9.12 21.53
C LYS A 31 -20.46 -9.90 20.41
N LEU A 32 -19.65 -10.39 19.47
CA LEU A 32 -20.09 -11.29 18.41
C LEU A 32 -19.74 -12.73 18.77
N SER A 33 -20.46 -13.67 18.18
CA SER A 33 -20.20 -15.10 18.27
C SER A 33 -19.40 -15.57 17.06
N CYS A 34 -18.50 -16.54 17.27
CA CYS A 34 -17.64 -17.07 16.22
C CYS A 34 -17.61 -18.59 16.24
N VAL A 35 -17.84 -19.20 15.08
CA VAL A 35 -17.59 -20.62 14.83
C VAL A 35 -16.59 -20.72 13.67
N ALA A 36 -15.48 -21.40 13.87
CA ALA A 36 -14.47 -21.61 12.85
C ALA A 36 -14.56 -23.00 12.23
N TYR A 37 -14.18 -23.08 10.96
CA TYR A 37 -13.98 -24.31 10.19
C TYR A 37 -12.53 -24.33 9.71
N VAL A 38 -11.67 -25.03 10.45
CA VAL A 38 -10.21 -24.99 10.28
C VAL A 38 -9.75 -26.04 9.28
N SER A 39 -8.86 -25.68 8.35
CA SER A 39 -8.30 -26.55 7.32
C SER A 39 -6.80 -26.30 7.15
N ARG A 40 -6.07 -27.28 6.62
CA ARG A 40 -4.63 -27.15 6.32
C ARG A 40 -4.36 -26.32 5.07
N GLU A 41 -5.28 -26.41 4.11
CA GLU A 41 -5.21 -25.69 2.83
C GLU A 41 -6.44 -24.77 2.68
N PRO A 42 -6.33 -23.68 1.92
CA PRO A 42 -7.44 -22.75 1.71
C PRO A 42 -8.59 -23.44 0.99
N LEU A 43 -9.81 -23.17 1.45
CA LEU A 43 -11.03 -23.68 0.85
C LEU A 43 -11.78 -22.55 0.16
N ALA A 44 -12.35 -22.81 -1.02
CA ALA A 44 -13.28 -21.88 -1.65
C ALA A 44 -14.52 -21.65 -0.77
N PHE A 45 -15.22 -20.53 -0.97
CA PHE A 45 -16.36 -20.13 -0.14
C PHE A 45 -17.48 -21.19 -0.13
N GLU A 46 -17.69 -21.88 -1.25
CA GLU A 46 -18.66 -22.97 -1.42
C GLU A 46 -18.34 -24.19 -0.54
N HIS A 47 -17.07 -24.33 -0.16
CA HIS A 47 -16.55 -25.44 0.65
C HIS A 47 -16.24 -25.02 2.09
N ARG A 48 -16.64 -23.81 2.52
CA ARG A 48 -16.31 -23.24 3.83
C ARG A 48 -16.67 -24.09 5.04
N PHE A 49 -17.64 -25.00 4.93
CA PHE A 49 -18.06 -25.89 6.01
C PHE A 49 -17.24 -27.19 6.14
N GLN A 50 -16.29 -27.46 5.24
CA GLN A 50 -15.56 -28.74 5.20
C GLN A 50 -14.40 -28.83 6.21
N GLY A 51 -14.01 -27.72 6.84
CA GLY A 51 -12.98 -27.71 7.88
C GLY A 51 -13.43 -28.33 9.20
N ARG A 52 -12.47 -28.59 10.10
CA ARG A 52 -12.75 -29.01 11.49
C ARG A 52 -13.48 -27.88 12.21
N LYS A 53 -14.73 -28.15 12.61
CA LYS A 53 -15.58 -27.17 13.30
C LYS A 53 -15.12 -26.96 14.74
N ILE A 54 -14.96 -25.71 15.16
CA ILE A 54 -14.57 -25.29 16.52
C ILE A 54 -15.40 -24.05 16.89
N SER A 55 -15.91 -23.99 18.12
CA SER A 55 -16.53 -22.75 18.65
C SER A 55 -15.45 -21.91 19.33
N LEU A 56 -15.39 -20.62 19.02
CA LEU A 56 -14.32 -19.74 19.48
C LEU A 56 -14.88 -18.55 20.25
N THR A 57 -14.14 -18.15 21.29
CA THR A 57 -14.31 -16.91 22.03
C THR A 57 -13.02 -16.10 22.01
N ILE A 58 -13.07 -14.85 22.49
CA ILE A 58 -11.88 -14.00 22.59
C ILE A 58 -10.84 -14.67 23.50
N GLY A 59 -9.61 -14.77 23.02
CA GLY A 59 -8.49 -15.46 23.65
C GLY A 59 -8.26 -16.87 23.11
N ASP A 60 -9.23 -17.49 22.43
CA ASP A 60 -9.07 -18.84 21.89
C ASP A 60 -8.19 -18.85 20.64
N ARG A 61 -7.37 -19.90 20.56
CA ARG A 61 -6.51 -20.22 19.41
C ARG A 61 -7.28 -21.07 18.41
N TRP A 62 -7.16 -20.77 17.12
CA TRP A 62 -7.85 -21.53 16.06
C TRP A 62 -6.93 -22.33 15.13
N ALA A 63 -5.66 -21.95 15.00
CA ALA A 63 -4.68 -22.61 14.12
C ALA A 63 -3.69 -23.47 14.91
N GLU A 64 -3.20 -24.56 14.33
CA GLU A 64 -2.12 -25.37 14.92
C GLU A 64 -0.75 -24.96 14.37
N ASP A 65 -0.67 -24.67 13.07
CA ASP A 65 0.58 -24.34 12.39
C ASP A 65 0.45 -23.06 11.55
N VAL A 66 1.60 -22.48 11.19
CA VAL A 66 1.65 -21.35 10.25
C VAL A 66 1.04 -21.75 8.90
N PHE A 67 0.26 -20.84 8.30
CA PHE A 67 -0.49 -21.05 7.07
C PHE A 67 -1.65 -22.06 7.12
N ASP A 68 -2.02 -22.55 8.31
CA ASP A 68 -3.36 -23.11 8.51
C ASP A 68 -4.40 -22.07 8.10
N CYS A 69 -5.52 -22.53 7.58
CA CYS A 69 -6.60 -21.71 7.09
C CYS A 69 -7.85 -21.93 7.94
N ALA A 70 -8.74 -20.95 7.97
CA ALA A 70 -10.05 -21.14 8.58
C ALA A 70 -11.10 -20.25 7.94
N TRP A 71 -12.30 -20.79 7.81
CA TRP A 71 -13.50 -19.98 7.61
C TRP A 71 -14.14 -19.70 8.96
N LEU A 72 -14.19 -18.43 9.37
CA LEU A 72 -14.85 -17.99 10.59
C LEU A 72 -16.24 -17.48 10.25
N HIS A 73 -17.28 -18.10 10.80
CA HIS A 73 -18.66 -17.65 10.73
C HIS A 73 -18.95 -16.73 11.91
N ILE A 74 -19.20 -15.45 11.63
CA ILE A 74 -19.47 -14.43 12.63
C ILE A 74 -20.96 -14.15 12.67
N THR A 75 -21.54 -14.23 13.87
CA THR A 75 -22.97 -14.00 14.09
C THR A 75 -23.22 -13.12 15.30
N GLY A 76 -24.35 -12.44 15.33
CA GLY A 76 -24.75 -11.60 16.46
C GLY A 76 -26.03 -10.82 16.20
N ASP A 77 -26.45 -10.05 17.20
CA ASP A 77 -27.62 -9.19 17.10
C ASP A 77 -27.22 -7.78 16.67
N ARG A 78 -28.03 -7.17 15.79
CA ARG A 78 -27.86 -5.78 15.38
C ARG A 78 -28.21 -4.86 16.57
N PRO A 79 -27.32 -3.93 16.95
CA PRO A 79 -27.63 -2.91 17.95
C PRO A 79 -28.81 -2.04 17.51
N GLU A 80 -29.78 -1.84 18.40
CA GLU A 80 -30.93 -0.96 18.15
C GLU A 80 -30.53 0.53 18.19
N GLY A 81 -31.24 1.35 17.41
CA GLY A 81 -31.06 2.81 17.44
C GLY A 81 -29.87 3.37 16.66
N TYR A 82 -29.18 2.52 15.87
CA TYR A 82 -28.02 2.94 15.06
C TYR A 82 -28.21 2.65 13.57
N GLN A 83 -27.79 3.61 12.74
CA GLN A 83 -27.63 3.43 11.31
C GLN A 83 -26.33 2.69 10.98
N ASN A 84 -26.25 2.03 9.82
CA ASN A 84 -25.07 1.22 9.48
C ASN A 84 -23.78 2.06 9.37
N ASN A 85 -23.88 3.30 8.87
CA ASN A 85 -22.75 4.23 8.77
C ASN A 85 -22.22 4.71 10.14
N GLU A 86 -22.97 4.50 11.23
CA GLU A 86 -22.55 4.76 12.60
C GLU A 86 -21.90 3.54 13.26
N LEU A 87 -21.89 2.39 12.58
CA LEU A 87 -21.44 1.11 13.12
C LEU A 87 -20.23 0.58 12.35
N VAL A 88 -19.36 -0.11 13.08
CA VAL A 88 -18.24 -0.88 12.55
C VAL A 88 -18.11 -2.20 13.29
N PHE A 89 -17.54 -3.20 12.62
CA PHE A 89 -17.04 -4.38 13.29
C PHE A 89 -15.57 -4.17 13.67
N LEU A 90 -15.23 -4.46 14.92
CA LEU A 90 -13.85 -4.53 15.39
C LEU A 90 -13.44 -6.00 15.44
N LEU A 91 -12.63 -6.41 14.46
CA LEU A 91 -12.27 -7.79 14.20
C LEU A 91 -10.75 -7.96 14.22
N ASP A 92 -10.28 -8.92 15.00
CA ASP A 92 -8.89 -9.36 15.00
C ASP A 92 -8.88 -10.85 15.32
N CYS A 93 -8.53 -11.65 14.31
CA CYS A 93 -8.48 -13.11 14.41
C CYS A 93 -7.07 -13.64 14.70
N GLY A 94 -6.09 -12.79 15.01
CA GLY A 94 -4.70 -13.22 15.24
C GLY A 94 -3.95 -13.65 13.97
N GLY A 95 -4.53 -13.39 12.80
CA GLY A 95 -3.90 -13.60 11.50
C GLY A 95 -4.50 -12.66 10.46
N GLU A 96 -4.13 -12.87 9.22
CA GLU A 96 -4.72 -12.16 8.09
C GLU A 96 -6.11 -12.71 7.75
N GLY A 97 -7.03 -11.85 7.29
CA GLY A 97 -8.38 -12.27 6.93
C GLY A 97 -9.00 -11.52 5.76
N LEU A 98 -9.92 -12.16 5.05
CA LEU A 98 -10.76 -11.54 4.01
C LEU A 98 -12.23 -11.73 4.39
N VAL A 99 -12.97 -10.62 4.54
CA VAL A 99 -14.39 -10.64 4.94
C VAL A 99 -15.28 -10.88 3.72
N TYR A 100 -16.26 -11.77 3.89
CA TYR A 100 -17.28 -12.15 2.92
C TYR A 100 -18.67 -11.98 3.53
N ALA A 101 -19.61 -11.43 2.75
CA ALA A 101 -21.03 -11.54 3.03
C ALA A 101 -21.51 -13.00 2.95
N GLY A 102 -22.68 -13.31 3.54
CA GLY A 102 -23.26 -14.66 3.52
C GLY A 102 -23.50 -15.25 2.12
N ASN A 103 -23.60 -14.39 1.10
CA ASN A 103 -23.72 -14.78 -0.31
C ASN A 103 -22.38 -14.96 -1.06
N GLY A 104 -21.24 -14.84 -0.37
CA GLY A 104 -19.90 -14.95 -0.97
C GLY A 104 -19.35 -13.65 -1.58
N THR A 105 -20.02 -12.51 -1.37
CA THR A 105 -19.50 -11.21 -1.83
C THR A 105 -18.32 -10.76 -0.97
N ILE A 106 -17.18 -10.48 -1.59
CA ILE A 106 -15.97 -9.96 -0.92
C ILE A 106 -16.18 -8.50 -0.49
N LYS A 107 -15.77 -8.19 0.74
CA LYS A 107 -15.91 -6.86 1.34
C LYS A 107 -14.60 -6.11 1.52
N GLN A 108 -13.80 -6.54 2.49
CA GLN A 108 -12.55 -5.90 2.87
C GLN A 108 -11.70 -6.89 3.65
N ALA A 109 -10.41 -6.62 3.77
CA ALA A 109 -9.51 -7.45 4.55
C ALA A 109 -9.35 -6.97 5.99
N ILE A 110 -8.83 -7.85 6.83
CA ILE A 110 -8.31 -7.54 8.15
C ILE A 110 -6.85 -8.00 8.25
N THR A 111 -6.07 -7.26 9.04
CA THR A 111 -4.64 -7.51 9.30
C THR A 111 -4.42 -7.44 10.81
N CYS A 112 -3.78 -8.46 11.37
CA CYS A 112 -3.68 -8.65 12.81
C CYS A 112 -2.78 -7.60 13.50
N TYR A 113 -3.01 -7.37 14.79
CA TYR A 113 -2.24 -6.40 15.57
C TYR A 113 -0.75 -6.75 15.68
N ALA A 114 -0.44 -8.02 15.90
CA ALA A 114 0.92 -8.51 16.16
C ALA A 114 1.79 -8.65 14.90
N SER A 115 1.36 -8.11 13.77
CA SER A 115 2.13 -8.17 12.53
C SER A 115 3.42 -7.39 12.64
N ASP A 116 4.53 -8.02 12.24
CA ASP A 116 5.78 -7.28 12.06
C ASP A 116 5.56 -6.18 11.01
N PHE A 117 6.16 -5.01 11.21
CA PHE A 117 6.32 -3.92 10.23
C PHE A 117 7.37 -2.95 10.77
N GLU A 118 7.92 -2.07 9.94
CA GLU A 118 8.88 -1.06 10.41
C GLU A 118 8.16 -0.05 11.31
N GLU A 119 8.47 -0.06 12.61
CA GLU A 119 7.79 0.74 13.64
C GLU A 119 7.72 2.24 13.31
N GLN A 120 8.76 2.78 12.67
CA GLN A 120 8.81 4.19 12.24
C GLN A 120 7.74 4.56 11.21
N LEU A 121 7.28 3.57 10.44
CA LEU A 121 6.21 3.67 9.44
C LEU A 121 4.81 3.44 10.03
N GLY A 122 4.70 3.16 11.33
CA GLY A 122 3.46 2.94 12.05
C GLY A 122 3.06 1.46 12.12
N THR A 123 1.79 1.20 12.45
CA THR A 123 1.26 -0.15 12.64
C THR A 123 0.44 -0.59 11.43
N PRO A 124 0.62 -1.81 10.88
CA PRO A 124 -0.06 -2.24 9.66
C PRO A 124 -1.52 -2.69 9.87
N VAL A 125 -2.05 -2.49 11.07
CA VAL A 125 -3.24 -3.17 11.61
C VAL A 125 -4.52 -2.67 10.95
N LYS A 126 -5.32 -3.62 10.44
CA LYS A 126 -6.63 -3.35 9.83
C LYS A 126 -7.68 -4.15 10.57
N LYS A 127 -8.24 -3.57 11.63
CA LYS A 127 -9.24 -4.21 12.50
C LYS A 127 -10.66 -3.66 12.35
N VAL A 128 -10.82 -2.54 11.64
CA VAL A 128 -12.10 -1.83 11.51
C VAL A 128 -12.74 -2.21 10.18
N VAL A 129 -13.87 -2.90 10.26
CA VAL A 129 -14.63 -3.38 9.11
C VAL A 129 -15.95 -2.62 9.07
N LEU A 130 -16.15 -1.82 8.02
CA LEU A 130 -17.41 -1.09 7.79
C LEU A 130 -18.61 -2.04 7.67
N VAL A 131 -19.75 -1.62 8.22
CA VAL A 131 -21.02 -2.36 8.16
C VAL A 131 -21.74 -2.06 6.85
N ASP A 132 -22.04 -3.12 6.09
CA ASP A 132 -22.86 -3.08 4.87
C ASP A 132 -24.12 -3.93 5.07
N ASP A 133 -25.20 -3.66 4.32
CA ASP A 133 -26.51 -4.33 4.50
C ASP A 133 -26.47 -5.85 4.25
N ASP A 134 -25.57 -6.33 3.40
CA ASP A 134 -25.37 -7.75 3.07
C ASP A 134 -24.48 -8.50 4.06
N LEU A 135 -24.02 -7.85 5.13
CA LEU A 135 -23.45 -8.50 6.32
C LEU A 135 -24.53 -8.89 7.35
N TYR A 136 -25.80 -8.81 6.94
CA TYR A 136 -26.94 -9.25 7.72
C TYR A 136 -27.72 -10.36 6.99
N LEU A 137 -28.28 -11.29 7.77
CA LEU A 137 -29.26 -12.29 7.34
C LEU A 137 -30.48 -12.19 8.25
N GLU A 138 -31.66 -11.93 7.67
CA GLU A 138 -32.93 -11.80 8.41
C GLU A 138 -32.86 -10.81 9.59
N GLY A 139 -32.12 -9.71 9.42
CA GLY A 139 -31.95 -8.66 10.42
C GLY A 139 -30.89 -8.94 11.49
N LYS A 140 -30.23 -10.10 11.45
CA LYS A 140 -29.12 -10.46 12.33
C LYS A 140 -27.79 -10.35 11.63
N ILE A 141 -26.71 -10.08 12.37
CA ILE A 141 -25.36 -10.06 11.83
C ILE A 141 -25.02 -11.49 11.40
N ASP A 142 -24.62 -11.67 10.14
CA ASP A 142 -24.21 -12.95 9.57
C ASP A 142 -23.23 -12.73 8.43
N PHE A 143 -21.96 -13.09 8.67
CA PHE A 143 -20.93 -12.99 7.65
C PHE A 143 -19.76 -13.93 7.94
N TRP A 144 -18.82 -14.01 7.00
CA TRP A 144 -17.72 -14.96 7.01
C TRP A 144 -16.37 -14.26 6.88
N ILE A 145 -15.32 -14.88 7.41
CA ILE A 145 -13.94 -14.43 7.22
C ILE A 145 -13.09 -15.62 6.76
N ASP A 146 -12.42 -15.48 5.62
CA ASP A 146 -11.37 -16.41 5.17
C ASP A 146 -10.03 -16.00 5.80
N CYS A 147 -9.54 -16.77 6.77
CA CYS A 147 -8.37 -16.47 7.56
C CYS A 147 -7.15 -17.31 7.18
N GLY A 148 -5.97 -16.70 7.25
CA GLY A 148 -4.66 -17.38 7.17
C GLY A 148 -3.91 -17.22 8.49
N ALA A 149 -3.33 -18.31 9.00
CA ALA A 149 -2.59 -18.34 10.25
C ALA A 149 -1.17 -17.78 10.06
N ASN A 150 -1.10 -16.51 9.69
CA ASN A 150 0.11 -15.76 9.46
C ASN A 150 -0.19 -14.27 9.56
N ASP A 151 0.85 -13.48 9.82
CA ASP A 151 0.84 -12.03 9.73
C ASP A 151 1.19 -11.55 8.31
N LEU A 152 1.44 -10.25 8.16
CA LEU A 152 1.84 -9.63 6.89
C LEU A 152 3.13 -10.24 6.31
N PHE A 153 4.03 -10.76 7.16
CA PHE A 153 5.33 -11.30 6.76
C PHE A 153 5.42 -12.83 6.86
N GLY A 154 4.28 -13.52 6.90
CA GLY A 154 4.22 -14.98 6.81
C GLY A 154 4.54 -15.70 8.14
N LYS A 155 4.46 -15.02 9.28
CA LYS A 155 4.72 -15.60 10.61
C LYS A 155 3.44 -15.79 11.38
N MET A 156 3.32 -16.90 12.11
CA MET A 156 2.24 -17.07 13.07
C MET A 156 2.54 -16.24 14.32
N LYS A 157 1.65 -15.31 14.66
CA LYS A 157 1.80 -14.38 15.81
C LYS A 157 0.74 -14.69 16.85
N GLU A 158 1.12 -14.59 18.13
CA GLU A 158 0.22 -14.81 19.28
C GLU A 158 -0.63 -16.09 19.16
N GLU A 159 -0.04 -17.13 18.55
CA GLU A 159 -0.69 -18.41 18.25
C GLU A 159 -2.02 -18.31 17.48
N SER A 160 -2.22 -17.27 16.66
CA SER A 160 -3.48 -17.00 15.95
C SER A 160 -4.69 -17.00 16.89
N ARG A 161 -4.59 -16.26 18.00
CA ARG A 161 -5.69 -16.09 18.95
C ARG A 161 -6.66 -15.01 18.49
N ILE A 162 -7.93 -15.18 18.82
CA ILE A 162 -8.95 -14.15 18.59
C ILE A 162 -8.78 -13.02 19.60
N HIS A 163 -8.52 -11.79 19.14
CA HIS A 163 -8.35 -10.62 20.02
C HIS A 163 -9.57 -9.69 20.02
N ASN A 164 -10.27 -9.55 18.89
CA ASN A 164 -11.46 -8.70 18.80
C ASN A 164 -12.58 -9.38 18.01
N LEU A 165 -13.77 -9.37 18.60
CA LEU A 165 -15.04 -9.80 18.01
C LEU A 165 -16.18 -8.92 18.56
N PHE A 166 -16.22 -7.67 18.11
CA PHE A 166 -17.21 -6.71 18.58
C PHE A 166 -17.88 -6.00 17.42
N ILE A 167 -19.15 -5.62 17.62
CA ILE A 167 -19.73 -4.48 16.90
C ILE A 167 -19.58 -3.24 17.78
N ALA A 168 -19.21 -2.12 17.18
CA ALA A 168 -18.90 -0.88 17.86
C ALA A 168 -19.54 0.31 17.14
N LYS A 169 -19.83 1.36 17.90
CA LYS A 169 -20.17 2.68 17.38
C LYS A 169 -18.89 3.41 16.98
N ILE A 170 -18.91 4.08 15.83
CA ILE A 170 -17.86 5.02 15.45
C ILE A 170 -18.13 6.40 16.05
N ASN A 171 -17.15 6.95 16.78
CA ASN A 171 -17.19 8.33 17.26
C ASN A 171 -16.47 9.21 16.24
N SER A 172 -17.16 9.51 15.13
CA SER A 172 -16.58 10.20 13.96
C SER A 172 -15.84 11.48 14.35
N GLU A 173 -16.48 12.37 15.11
CA GLU A 173 -15.91 13.66 15.49
C GLU A 173 -14.67 13.55 16.36
N ILE A 174 -14.62 12.56 17.26
CA ILE A 174 -13.44 12.27 18.08
C ILE A 174 -12.28 11.81 17.18
N ARG A 175 -12.56 10.93 16.22
CA ARG A 175 -11.55 10.43 15.27
C ARG A 175 -11.05 11.52 14.33
N GLU A 176 -11.94 12.36 13.82
CA GLU A 176 -11.54 13.48 12.97
C GLU A 176 -10.68 14.48 13.74
N LEU A 177 -11.04 14.78 15.00
CA LEU A 177 -10.22 15.62 15.87
C LEU A 177 -8.82 15.04 16.10
N ALA A 178 -8.72 13.72 16.32
CA ALA A 178 -7.43 13.06 16.50
C ALA A 178 -6.48 13.31 15.30
N TYR A 179 -6.99 13.19 14.07
CA TYR A 179 -6.21 13.48 12.87
C TYR A 179 -5.91 14.97 12.68
N ASP A 180 -6.86 15.86 12.99
CA ASP A 180 -6.67 17.32 12.91
C ASP A 180 -5.52 17.73 13.84
N LEU A 181 -5.55 17.27 15.10
CA LEU A 181 -4.48 17.51 16.08
C LEU A 181 -3.15 16.88 15.65
N GLN A 182 -3.16 15.61 15.21
CA GLN A 182 -1.95 14.93 14.74
C GLN A 182 -1.23 15.71 13.64
N VAL A 183 -1.97 16.22 12.66
CA VAL A 183 -1.39 16.98 11.54
C VAL A 183 -0.88 18.36 12.00
N LEU A 184 -1.64 19.08 12.83
CA LEU A 184 -1.19 20.38 13.37
C LEU A 184 0.08 20.25 14.20
N LEU A 185 0.23 19.18 14.99
CA LEU A 185 1.45 18.89 15.73
C LEU A 185 2.65 18.69 14.80
N THR A 186 2.48 18.04 13.65
CA THR A 186 3.59 17.94 12.68
C THR A 186 3.95 19.27 12.04
N VAL A 187 3.00 20.20 11.86
CA VAL A 187 3.31 21.56 11.40
C VAL A 187 4.17 22.28 12.45
N VAL A 188 3.81 22.16 13.72
CA VAL A 188 4.61 22.69 14.84
C VAL A 188 6.04 22.14 14.84
N ASP A 189 6.21 20.86 14.51
CA ASP A 189 7.52 20.20 14.58
C ASP A 189 8.41 20.51 13.38
N TYR A 190 7.83 20.61 12.19
CA TYR A 190 8.60 20.57 10.94
C TYR A 190 8.41 21.77 10.02
N SER A 191 7.43 22.64 10.26
CA SER A 191 7.26 23.82 9.43
C SER A 191 8.38 24.86 9.66
N ASP A 192 8.67 25.61 8.60
CA ASP A 192 9.58 26.75 8.63
C ASP A 192 8.84 28.08 8.90
N ASP A 193 7.49 28.07 8.94
CA ASP A 193 6.66 29.24 9.25
C ASP A 193 6.48 29.40 10.77
N GLU A 194 7.39 30.16 11.39
CA GLU A 194 7.38 30.38 12.85
C GLU A 194 6.11 31.10 13.36
N ASP A 195 5.51 31.99 12.56
CA ASP A 195 4.30 32.70 12.98
C ASP A 195 3.12 31.73 13.06
N PHE A 196 2.95 30.87 12.06
CA PHE A 196 1.90 29.87 12.06
C PHE A 196 2.11 28.82 13.14
N LYS A 197 3.35 28.40 13.39
CA LYS A 197 3.68 27.51 14.51
C LYS A 197 3.25 28.10 15.85
N ASN A 198 3.60 29.36 16.11
CA ASN A 198 3.23 30.05 17.34
C ASN A 198 1.71 30.16 17.51
N GLU A 199 0.98 30.41 16.43
CA GLU A 199 -0.49 30.45 16.41
C GLU A 199 -1.09 29.08 16.81
N ILE A 200 -0.63 28.00 16.19
CA ILE A 200 -1.05 26.63 16.53
C ILE A 200 -0.73 26.32 18.00
N VAL A 201 0.49 26.60 18.45
CA VAL A 201 0.92 26.34 19.84
C VAL A 201 0.00 27.04 20.84
N LYS A 202 -0.36 28.30 20.58
CA LYS A 202 -1.23 29.08 21.46
C LYS A 202 -2.59 28.40 21.64
N GLU A 203 -3.19 27.90 20.56
CA GLU A 203 -4.51 27.27 20.63
C GLU A 203 -4.47 25.87 21.22
N LEU A 204 -3.47 25.07 20.84
CA LEU A 204 -3.34 23.69 21.32
C LEU A 204 -3.02 23.63 22.82
N LYS A 205 -2.35 24.65 23.38
CA LYS A 205 -2.09 24.75 24.83
C LYS A 205 -3.36 24.77 25.69
N GLU A 206 -4.48 25.27 25.15
CA GLU A 206 -5.75 25.29 25.87
C GLU A 206 -6.48 23.94 25.77
N ILE A 207 -6.17 23.14 24.75
CA ILE A 207 -6.80 21.84 24.47
C ILE A 207 -6.08 20.71 25.21
N GLY A 208 -4.75 20.74 25.30
CA GLY A 208 -3.94 19.67 25.91
C GLY A 208 -4.26 19.38 27.38
N SER A 209 -4.82 20.34 28.11
CA SER A 209 -5.21 20.16 29.51
C SER A 209 -6.59 19.50 29.71
N ILE A 210 -7.26 19.08 28.64
CA ILE A 210 -8.57 18.43 28.68
C ILE A 210 -8.38 16.92 28.83
N ASN A 211 -8.80 16.37 29.98
CA ASN A 211 -8.62 14.94 30.29
C ASN A 211 -9.57 13.99 29.54
N ARG A 212 -10.71 14.49 29.03
CA ARG A 212 -11.70 13.68 28.34
C ARG A 212 -12.49 14.50 27.33
N ILE A 213 -12.61 14.00 26.11
CA ILE A 213 -13.32 14.67 25.02
C ILE A 213 -14.46 13.77 24.56
N ASP A 214 -15.70 14.21 24.80
CA ASP A 214 -16.87 13.57 24.21
C ASP A 214 -17.16 14.07 22.80
N HIS A 215 -18.20 13.52 22.16
CA HIS A 215 -18.57 13.87 20.80
C HIS A 215 -18.90 15.37 20.61
N ASN A 216 -19.59 16.00 21.56
CA ASN A 216 -19.98 17.40 21.44
C ASN A 216 -18.78 18.33 21.65
N LEU A 217 -17.93 18.01 22.63
CA LEU A 217 -16.71 18.76 22.87
C LEU A 217 -15.73 18.61 21.67
N ALA A 218 -15.68 17.44 21.04
CA ALA A 218 -14.89 17.25 19.82
C ALA A 218 -15.34 18.20 18.70
N ILE A 219 -16.66 18.34 18.47
CA ILE A 219 -17.22 19.30 17.50
C ILE A 219 -16.80 20.73 17.84
N GLU A 220 -16.88 21.12 19.11
CA GLU A 220 -16.51 22.46 19.56
C GLU A 220 -15.03 22.75 19.34
N ILE A 221 -14.16 21.81 19.70
CA ILE A 221 -12.71 21.94 19.51
C ILE A 221 -12.37 22.02 18.01
N ARG A 222 -12.93 21.13 17.19
CA ARG A 222 -12.73 21.15 15.74
C ARG A 222 -13.18 22.46 15.11
N ARG A 223 -14.31 23.03 15.57
CA ARG A 223 -14.76 24.36 15.12
C ARG A 223 -13.76 25.45 15.49
N LYS A 224 -13.17 25.40 16.68
CA LYS A 224 -12.18 26.37 17.16
C LYS A 224 -10.91 26.33 16.28
N ILE A 225 -10.31 25.15 16.12
CA ILE A 225 -9.07 24.97 15.33
C ILE A 225 -9.30 24.96 13.82
N GLY A 226 -10.56 24.99 13.37
CA GLY A 226 -10.92 24.87 11.96
C GLY A 226 -10.32 25.95 11.07
N HIS A 227 -10.06 27.15 11.60
CA HIS A 227 -9.37 28.19 10.83
C HIS A 227 -7.91 27.82 10.54
N LEU A 228 -7.19 27.22 11.51
CA LEU A 228 -5.81 26.73 11.34
C LEU A 228 -5.75 25.66 10.23
N MET A 229 -6.68 24.70 10.26
CA MET A 229 -6.77 23.63 9.25
C MET A 229 -7.09 24.13 7.84
N ASN A 230 -7.69 25.32 7.72
CA ASN A 230 -8.04 25.93 6.43
C ASN A 230 -7.00 26.93 5.92
N MET A 231 -5.93 27.19 6.67
CA MET A 231 -4.83 28.02 6.20
C MET A 231 -4.03 27.29 5.13
N LYS A 232 -3.85 27.95 3.99
CA LYS A 232 -3.20 27.41 2.78
C LYS A 232 -1.83 28.03 2.55
N ASN A 233 -1.04 27.40 1.68
CA ASN A 233 0.22 27.98 1.23
C ASN A 233 -0.05 29.21 0.33
N ASN A 234 0.76 30.26 0.47
CA ASN A 234 0.60 31.52 -0.26
C ASN A 234 1.50 31.61 -1.52
N GLU A 235 2.45 30.71 -1.67
CA GLU A 235 3.45 30.68 -2.75
C GLU A 235 3.52 29.28 -3.38
N GLU A 236 4.25 29.15 -4.49
CA GLU A 236 4.52 27.84 -5.08
C GLU A 236 5.41 27.03 -4.14
N VAL A 237 4.83 25.99 -3.54
CA VAL A 237 5.50 25.10 -2.59
C VAL A 237 5.85 23.75 -3.22
N PHE A 238 6.72 23.00 -2.55
CA PHE A 238 7.02 21.63 -2.92
C PHE A 238 5.74 20.79 -2.97
N THR A 239 5.54 20.09 -4.08
CA THR A 239 4.32 19.38 -4.39
C THR A 239 4.59 17.90 -4.61
N TYR A 240 3.87 17.07 -3.87
CA TYR A 240 3.82 15.64 -4.05
C TYR A 240 2.64 15.21 -4.90
N SER A 241 2.91 14.45 -5.96
CA SER A 241 1.93 13.55 -6.57
C SER A 241 1.88 12.26 -5.75
N ALA A 242 0.79 12.05 -5.03
CA ALA A 242 0.64 10.97 -4.07
C ALA A 242 -0.18 9.81 -4.62
N ILE A 243 0.37 8.60 -4.54
CA ILE A 243 -0.33 7.38 -4.96
C ILE A 243 -0.31 6.38 -3.82
N GLY A 244 -1.49 5.85 -3.50
CA GLY A 244 -1.61 4.71 -2.62
C GLY A 244 -0.96 3.49 -3.25
N HIS A 245 -0.05 2.84 -2.54
CA HIS A 245 0.75 1.75 -3.04
C HIS A 245 0.79 0.60 -2.03
N GLY A 246 0.73 -0.63 -2.55
CA GLY A 246 0.76 -1.85 -1.76
C GLY A 246 1.67 -2.87 -2.40
N HIS A 247 2.98 -2.64 -2.36
CA HIS A 247 3.96 -3.57 -2.88
C HIS A 247 3.73 -4.98 -2.31
N LEU A 248 3.66 -5.97 -3.20
CA LEU A 248 3.47 -7.36 -2.83
C LEU A 248 4.54 -8.20 -3.51
N ASP A 249 5.44 -8.77 -2.71
CA ASP A 249 6.30 -9.84 -3.18
C ASP A 249 5.45 -11.05 -3.59
N LEU A 250 5.55 -11.46 -4.86
CA LEU A 250 4.77 -12.59 -5.34
C LEU A 250 5.23 -13.93 -4.73
N ALA A 251 6.46 -14.00 -4.22
CA ALA A 251 6.97 -15.09 -3.40
C ALA A 251 8.21 -14.64 -2.61
N TRP A 252 8.06 -14.52 -1.29
CA TRP A 252 9.19 -14.18 -0.39
C TRP A 252 9.21 -15.05 0.87
N LEU A 253 8.39 -14.71 1.87
CA LEU A 253 8.31 -15.44 3.14
C LEU A 253 7.08 -16.35 3.23
N TRP A 254 6.28 -16.42 2.16
CA TRP A 254 5.05 -17.19 2.07
C TRP A 254 4.96 -17.92 0.72
N PRO A 255 4.16 -19.00 0.62
CA PRO A 255 3.94 -19.70 -0.64
C PRO A 255 3.07 -18.89 -1.62
N ILE A 256 3.14 -19.21 -2.91
CA ILE A 256 2.36 -18.54 -3.97
C ILE A 256 0.85 -18.56 -3.67
N ARG A 257 0.32 -19.65 -3.10
CA ARG A 257 -1.10 -19.71 -2.71
C ARG A 257 -1.52 -18.58 -1.77
N GLU A 258 -0.60 -18.12 -0.92
CA GLU A 258 -0.86 -17.01 -0.01
C GLU A 258 -0.68 -15.66 -0.70
N SER A 259 0.21 -15.52 -1.69
CA SER A 259 0.30 -14.30 -2.51
C SER A 259 -1.01 -14.01 -3.25
N ILE A 260 -1.68 -15.05 -3.75
CA ILE A 260 -2.99 -14.93 -4.41
C ILE A 260 -4.04 -14.38 -3.42
N ARG A 261 -4.08 -14.91 -2.19
CA ARG A 261 -4.97 -14.43 -1.12
C ARG A 261 -4.61 -13.02 -0.65
N LYS A 262 -3.32 -12.70 -0.50
CA LYS A 262 -2.79 -11.36 -0.18
C LYS A 262 -3.21 -10.32 -1.22
N GLY A 263 -3.12 -10.67 -2.50
CA GLY A 263 -3.61 -9.84 -3.60
C GLY A 263 -5.09 -9.50 -3.43
N ALA A 264 -5.92 -10.51 -3.13
CA ALA A 264 -7.35 -10.31 -2.95
C ALA A 264 -7.65 -9.44 -1.74
N ARG A 265 -6.93 -9.66 -0.63
CA ARG A 265 -7.02 -8.85 0.60
C ARG A 265 -6.62 -7.40 0.35
N THR A 266 -5.52 -7.16 -0.36
CA THR A 266 -5.09 -5.82 -0.76
C THR A 266 -6.19 -5.14 -1.55
N PHE A 267 -6.57 -5.71 -2.70
CA PHE A 267 -7.45 -5.06 -3.65
C PHE A 267 -8.86 -4.87 -3.11
N ALA A 268 -9.38 -5.79 -2.31
CA ALA A 268 -10.67 -5.63 -1.64
C ALA A 268 -10.68 -4.41 -0.71
N THR A 269 -9.65 -4.26 0.13
CA THR A 269 -9.52 -3.10 1.01
C THR A 269 -9.37 -1.80 0.22
N GLN A 270 -8.60 -1.81 -0.87
CA GLN A 270 -8.40 -0.59 -1.66
C GLN A 270 -9.66 -0.17 -2.44
N ILE A 271 -10.45 -1.12 -2.92
CA ILE A 271 -11.77 -0.83 -3.49
C ILE A 271 -12.67 -0.18 -2.43
N LYS A 272 -12.70 -0.74 -1.21
CA LYS A 272 -13.50 -0.15 -0.12
C LYS A 272 -13.02 1.25 0.27
N ASN A 273 -11.71 1.50 0.24
CA ASN A 273 -11.15 2.84 0.45
C ASN A 273 -11.56 3.81 -0.66
N ILE A 274 -11.56 3.40 -1.93
CA ILE A 274 -12.02 4.24 -3.06
C ILE A 274 -13.51 4.57 -2.92
N GLU A 275 -14.34 3.61 -2.50
CA GLU A 275 -15.76 3.85 -2.22
C GLU A 275 -15.97 4.91 -1.12
N ARG A 276 -15.07 4.94 -0.11
CA ARG A 276 -15.12 5.87 1.01
C ARG A 276 -14.49 7.24 0.71
N TYR A 277 -13.47 7.29 -0.14
CA TYR A 277 -12.67 8.48 -0.44
C TYR A 277 -12.61 8.71 -1.95
N PRO A 278 -13.52 9.51 -2.53
CA PRO A 278 -13.61 9.72 -3.98
C PRO A 278 -12.36 10.34 -4.63
N GLU A 279 -11.53 11.05 -3.86
CA GLU A 279 -10.25 11.62 -4.30
C GLU A 279 -9.06 10.64 -4.22
N TYR A 280 -9.24 9.48 -3.60
CA TYR A 280 -8.17 8.51 -3.40
C TYR A 280 -7.77 7.81 -4.70
N VAL A 281 -6.46 7.69 -4.92
CA VAL A 281 -5.86 6.95 -6.03
C VAL A 281 -5.01 5.82 -5.48
N PHE A 282 -5.33 4.59 -5.87
CA PHE A 282 -4.53 3.40 -5.59
C PHE A 282 -3.87 2.88 -6.86
N GLY A 283 -2.63 2.42 -6.77
CA GLY A 283 -1.92 1.79 -7.87
C GLY A 283 -1.28 0.45 -7.55
N ALA A 284 -1.18 -0.41 -8.57
CA ALA A 284 -0.47 -1.67 -8.52
C ALA A 284 0.19 -2.01 -9.87
N SER A 285 1.36 -2.65 -9.81
CA SER A 285 2.36 -2.70 -10.89
C SER A 285 2.48 -4.04 -11.63
N GLN A 286 2.07 -5.15 -10.99
CA GLN A 286 2.40 -6.51 -11.44
C GLN A 286 1.27 -7.13 -12.27
N ALA A 287 1.49 -7.38 -13.56
CA ALA A 287 0.50 -8.06 -14.43
C ALA A 287 0.15 -9.46 -13.90
N GLN A 288 1.13 -10.21 -13.39
CA GLN A 288 0.90 -11.54 -12.82
C GLN A 288 -0.08 -11.51 -11.63
N LEU A 289 -0.06 -10.45 -10.81
CA LEU A 289 -0.98 -10.31 -9.68
C LEU A 289 -2.40 -10.10 -10.20
N TYR A 290 -2.59 -9.21 -11.18
CA TYR A 290 -3.90 -9.03 -11.82
C TYR A 290 -4.41 -10.32 -12.47
N GLN A 291 -3.54 -11.08 -13.14
CA GLN A 291 -3.89 -12.38 -13.72
C GLN A 291 -4.39 -13.36 -12.63
N TRP A 292 -3.67 -13.47 -11.50
CA TRP A 292 -4.12 -14.33 -10.40
C TRP A 292 -5.45 -13.90 -9.80
N ILE A 293 -5.70 -12.60 -9.69
CA ILE A 293 -7.00 -12.07 -9.22
C ILE A 293 -8.11 -12.32 -10.24
N MET A 294 -7.83 -12.20 -11.53
CA MET A 294 -8.78 -12.55 -12.60
C MET A 294 -9.20 -14.01 -12.50
N ASP A 295 -8.23 -14.91 -12.32
CA ASP A 295 -8.47 -16.35 -12.29
C ASP A 295 -9.15 -16.82 -10.99
N SER A 296 -8.70 -16.29 -9.84
CA SER A 296 -9.12 -16.79 -8.52
C SER A 296 -10.27 -15.99 -7.88
N TYR A 297 -10.40 -14.70 -8.22
CA TYR A 297 -11.37 -13.78 -7.64
C TYR A 297 -12.06 -12.91 -8.73
N PRO A 298 -12.75 -13.52 -9.70
CA PRO A 298 -13.28 -12.82 -10.87
C PRO A 298 -14.25 -11.68 -10.53
N GLN A 299 -14.99 -11.78 -9.41
CA GLN A 299 -15.86 -10.70 -8.92
C GLN A 299 -15.06 -9.44 -8.55
N LEU A 300 -13.92 -9.63 -7.88
CA LEU A 300 -13.01 -8.55 -7.50
C LEU A 300 -12.37 -7.93 -8.74
N TYR A 301 -11.91 -8.78 -9.67
CA TYR A 301 -11.32 -8.33 -10.93
C TYR A 301 -12.28 -7.48 -11.77
N LYS A 302 -13.57 -7.84 -11.82
CA LYS A 302 -14.59 -7.04 -12.53
C LYS A 302 -14.74 -5.62 -11.95
N LYS A 303 -14.68 -5.48 -10.62
CA LYS A 303 -14.68 -4.17 -9.95
C LYS A 303 -13.42 -3.37 -10.31
N ILE A 304 -12.25 -4.02 -10.28
CA ILE A 304 -10.96 -3.44 -10.68
C ILE A 304 -11.03 -2.90 -12.12
N LYS A 305 -11.51 -3.69 -13.10
CA LYS A 305 -11.66 -3.23 -14.49
C LYS A 305 -12.60 -2.05 -14.65
N THR A 306 -13.56 -1.90 -13.75
CA THR A 306 -14.47 -0.75 -13.76
C THR A 306 -13.76 0.49 -13.21
N LEU A 307 -13.07 0.35 -12.07
CA LEU A 307 -12.32 1.44 -11.45
C LEU A 307 -11.10 1.88 -12.26
N ALA A 308 -10.45 0.99 -13.02
CA ALA A 308 -9.35 1.34 -13.90
C ALA A 308 -9.72 2.39 -14.96
N LYS A 309 -11.02 2.47 -15.32
CA LYS A 309 -11.55 3.50 -16.23
C LYS A 309 -11.78 4.86 -15.56
N THR A 310 -11.62 4.95 -14.24
CA THR A 310 -11.73 6.19 -13.48
C THR A 310 -10.35 6.71 -13.08
N SER A 311 -10.29 7.85 -12.40
CA SER A 311 -9.06 8.41 -11.84
C SER A 311 -8.54 7.65 -10.61
N ASN A 312 -9.34 6.76 -10.02
CA ASN A 312 -9.07 6.19 -8.69
C ASN A 312 -8.20 4.93 -8.71
N TRP A 313 -8.09 4.27 -9.86
CA TRP A 313 -7.26 3.07 -10.01
C TRP A 313 -6.20 3.31 -11.08
N ASP A 314 -4.95 3.39 -10.63
CA ASP A 314 -3.77 3.58 -11.43
C ASP A 314 -3.16 2.22 -11.78
N VAL A 315 -3.29 1.81 -13.04
CA VAL A 315 -2.60 0.61 -13.52
C VAL A 315 -1.13 1.02 -13.72
N GLN A 316 -0.22 0.39 -13.00
CA GLN A 316 1.19 0.78 -12.97
C GLN A 316 2.08 -0.28 -13.60
N GLY A 317 3.36 0.05 -13.75
CA GLY A 317 4.38 -0.86 -14.28
C GLY A 317 4.30 -1.03 -15.79
N ALA A 318 5.10 -1.96 -16.30
CA ALA A 318 5.13 -2.33 -17.72
C ALA A 318 5.55 -3.80 -17.93
N THR A 319 5.87 -4.51 -16.85
CA THR A 319 6.46 -5.85 -16.85
C THR A 319 5.50 -6.88 -16.28
N TRP A 320 5.78 -8.16 -16.52
CA TRP A 320 4.95 -9.25 -16.00
C TRP A 320 5.01 -9.34 -14.47
N VAL A 321 6.21 -9.20 -13.91
CA VAL A 321 6.47 -9.03 -12.47
C VAL A 321 7.42 -7.86 -12.24
N GLU A 322 7.56 -7.43 -10.98
CA GLU A 322 8.66 -6.56 -10.56
C GLU A 322 9.96 -7.37 -10.55
N MET A 323 10.71 -7.32 -11.65
CA MET A 323 11.81 -8.25 -11.91
C MET A 323 13.15 -7.78 -11.34
N ASP A 324 14.03 -8.74 -11.01
CA ASP A 324 15.48 -8.49 -10.96
C ASP A 324 16.00 -8.19 -12.38
N SER A 325 17.00 -7.32 -12.48
CA SER A 325 17.62 -6.98 -13.76
C SER A 325 19.11 -7.32 -13.86
N ASN A 326 19.69 -7.96 -12.84
CA ASN A 326 21.12 -8.28 -12.82
C ASN A 326 21.40 -9.72 -13.30
N LEU A 327 20.55 -10.68 -12.90
CA LEU A 327 20.82 -12.11 -13.08
C LEU A 327 20.15 -12.72 -14.30
N ILE A 328 19.10 -12.09 -14.81
CA ILE A 328 18.32 -12.59 -15.95
C ILE A 328 18.96 -12.20 -17.28
N SER A 329 18.69 -12.97 -18.34
CA SER A 329 19.11 -12.60 -19.69
C SER A 329 18.36 -11.37 -20.21
N ALA A 330 18.94 -10.69 -21.21
CA ALA A 330 18.25 -9.61 -21.92
C ALA A 330 16.96 -10.09 -22.60
N GLU A 331 16.93 -11.32 -23.13
CA GLU A 331 15.71 -11.91 -23.69
C GLU A 331 14.63 -12.04 -22.61
N SER A 332 14.98 -12.48 -21.40
CA SER A 332 14.06 -12.54 -20.26
C SER A 332 13.50 -11.16 -19.91
N MET A 333 14.33 -10.12 -19.91
CA MET A 333 13.88 -8.73 -19.71
C MET A 333 12.89 -8.30 -20.80
N ILE A 334 13.20 -8.57 -22.07
CA ILE A 334 12.31 -8.26 -23.20
C ILE A 334 10.97 -8.98 -23.03
N ARG A 335 10.98 -10.25 -22.61
CA ARG A 335 9.76 -11.02 -22.35
C ARG A 335 8.94 -10.45 -21.20
N GLN A 336 9.58 -9.95 -20.15
CA GLN A 336 8.90 -9.28 -19.03
C GLN A 336 8.11 -8.07 -19.53
N PHE A 337 8.72 -7.18 -20.32
CA PHE A 337 8.02 -6.06 -20.96
C PHE A 337 6.94 -6.52 -21.94
N TYR A 338 7.24 -7.51 -22.78
CA TYR A 338 6.31 -7.98 -23.80
C TYR A 338 5.04 -8.56 -23.17
N TYR A 339 5.15 -9.50 -22.23
CA TYR A 339 4.00 -10.12 -21.59
C TYR A 339 3.25 -9.13 -20.69
N GLY A 340 3.96 -8.27 -19.95
CA GLY A 340 3.36 -7.22 -19.14
C GLY A 340 2.53 -6.24 -19.98
N LYS A 341 3.15 -5.60 -20.97
CA LYS A 341 2.45 -4.65 -21.87
C LYS A 341 1.32 -5.32 -22.66
N LYS A 342 1.50 -6.57 -23.10
CA LYS A 342 0.44 -7.32 -23.79
C LYS A 342 -0.77 -7.50 -22.88
N PHE A 343 -0.55 -7.91 -21.63
CA PHE A 343 -1.62 -8.08 -20.65
C PHE A 343 -2.36 -6.77 -20.40
N PHE A 344 -1.64 -5.69 -20.06
CA PHE A 344 -2.29 -4.40 -19.78
C PHE A 344 -3.03 -3.82 -20.98
N LYS A 345 -2.50 -3.99 -22.20
CA LYS A 345 -3.19 -3.58 -23.43
C LYS A 345 -4.47 -4.38 -23.67
N GLN A 346 -4.46 -5.69 -23.42
CA GLN A 346 -5.62 -6.56 -23.62
C GLN A 346 -6.69 -6.33 -22.55
N GLU A 347 -6.26 -6.17 -21.30
CA GLU A 347 -7.17 -6.11 -20.17
C GLU A 347 -7.65 -4.70 -19.84
N PHE A 348 -6.79 -3.70 -19.92
CA PHE A 348 -7.09 -2.33 -19.51
C PHE A 348 -7.11 -1.33 -20.67
N CYS A 349 -6.78 -1.77 -21.89
CA CYS A 349 -6.60 -0.91 -23.06
C CYS A 349 -5.50 0.15 -22.88
N GLU A 350 -4.51 -0.12 -22.01
CA GLU A 350 -3.42 0.80 -21.70
C GLU A 350 -2.09 0.36 -22.34
N ASP A 351 -1.38 1.31 -22.97
CA ASP A 351 0.00 1.12 -23.42
C ASP A 351 0.96 1.67 -22.38
N MET A 352 1.38 0.82 -21.46
CA MET A 352 2.17 1.22 -20.28
C MET A 352 3.43 2.02 -20.63
N LYS A 353 3.68 3.10 -19.87
CA LYS A 353 4.80 4.04 -20.09
C LYS A 353 5.81 4.12 -18.95
N ILE A 354 5.53 3.50 -17.81
CA ILE A 354 6.38 3.57 -16.62
C ILE A 354 6.91 2.18 -16.29
N PHE A 355 8.23 2.00 -16.26
CA PHE A 355 8.84 0.84 -15.64
C PHE A 355 8.90 1.06 -14.13
N TRP A 356 8.05 0.33 -13.39
CA TRP A 356 7.82 0.49 -11.96
C TRP A 356 8.43 -0.67 -11.19
N VAL A 357 9.56 -0.44 -10.51
CA VAL A 357 10.29 -1.47 -9.75
C VAL A 357 10.97 -0.83 -8.53
N PRO A 358 10.19 -0.43 -7.52
CA PRO A 358 10.72 0.20 -6.32
C PRO A 358 11.70 -0.69 -5.54
N ASP A 359 11.53 -2.03 -5.58
CA ASP A 359 12.25 -2.97 -4.71
C ASP A 359 13.28 -3.90 -5.40
N SER A 360 13.79 -3.54 -6.59
CA SER A 360 14.83 -4.34 -7.25
C SER A 360 16.24 -4.05 -6.70
N PHE A 361 17.10 -5.07 -6.63
CA PHE A 361 18.41 -4.98 -5.96
C PHE A 361 19.54 -4.54 -6.89
N GLY A 362 19.40 -3.33 -7.44
CA GLY A 362 20.30 -2.73 -8.43
C GLY A 362 19.82 -2.92 -9.86
N TYR A 363 20.30 -2.07 -10.78
CA TYR A 363 19.78 -2.01 -12.14
C TYR A 363 20.85 -2.02 -13.23
N SER A 364 20.76 -3.01 -14.12
CA SER A 364 21.67 -3.18 -15.25
C SER A 364 21.63 -2.00 -16.23
N ALA A 365 22.81 -1.60 -16.71
CA ALA A 365 23.00 -0.51 -17.67
C ALA A 365 22.35 -0.73 -19.06
N CYS A 366 21.82 -1.93 -19.34
CA CYS A 366 21.10 -2.21 -20.59
C CYS A 366 19.61 -1.87 -20.54
N ILE A 367 19.04 -1.64 -19.35
CA ILE A 367 17.61 -1.40 -19.18
C ILE A 367 17.11 -0.16 -19.96
N PRO A 368 17.81 0.98 -20.01
CA PRO A 368 17.36 2.13 -20.80
C PRO A 368 17.12 1.80 -22.28
N GLN A 369 17.99 0.99 -22.89
CA GLN A 369 17.83 0.53 -24.27
C GLN A 369 16.59 -0.35 -24.43
N ILE A 370 16.39 -1.33 -23.53
CA ILE A 370 15.23 -2.22 -23.56
C ILE A 370 13.93 -1.43 -23.37
N MET A 371 13.92 -0.46 -22.45
CA MET A 371 12.80 0.43 -22.20
C MET A 371 12.43 1.27 -23.43
N GLN A 372 13.43 1.81 -24.13
CA GLN A 372 13.22 2.52 -25.40
C GLN A 372 12.61 1.62 -26.48
N LEU A 373 13.13 0.40 -26.64
CA LEU A 373 12.56 -0.60 -27.56
C LEU A 373 11.10 -0.95 -27.21
N ALA A 374 10.78 -1.01 -25.91
CA ALA A 374 9.43 -1.24 -25.39
C ALA A 374 8.54 0.02 -25.37
N LYS A 375 9.05 1.19 -25.76
CA LYS A 375 8.38 2.50 -25.71
C LYS A 375 7.86 2.84 -24.31
N VAL A 376 8.70 2.62 -23.31
CA VAL A 376 8.48 2.90 -21.88
C VAL A 376 9.48 3.99 -21.46
N PRO A 377 9.14 5.28 -21.63
CA PRO A 377 10.11 6.37 -21.45
C PRO A 377 10.44 6.70 -19.98
N TYR A 378 9.64 6.19 -19.03
CA TYR A 378 9.72 6.57 -17.63
C TYR A 378 10.15 5.41 -16.74
N PHE A 379 10.99 5.69 -15.76
CA PHE A 379 11.51 4.73 -14.79
C PHE A 379 11.22 5.20 -13.36
N LEU A 380 10.72 4.31 -12.50
CA LEU A 380 10.53 4.58 -11.08
C LEU A 380 11.19 3.49 -10.23
N THR A 381 12.02 3.93 -9.28
CA THR A 381 12.71 3.08 -8.30
C THR A 381 12.80 3.78 -6.94
N GLN A 382 13.04 3.02 -5.87
CA GLN A 382 13.38 3.55 -4.56
C GLN A 382 14.70 2.98 -4.02
N LYS A 383 15.06 1.74 -4.38
CA LYS A 383 16.11 0.97 -3.69
C LYS A 383 17.49 1.60 -3.70
N MET A 384 17.79 2.45 -4.68
CA MET A 384 19.05 3.20 -4.76
C MET A 384 19.28 4.15 -3.58
N SER A 385 18.22 4.51 -2.83
CA SER A 385 18.34 5.26 -1.57
C SER A 385 18.96 4.46 -0.42
N TRP A 386 19.14 3.13 -0.58
CA TRP A 386 19.67 2.22 0.44
C TRP A 386 21.17 1.92 0.29
N ASN A 387 21.88 2.68 -0.55
CA ASN A 387 23.34 2.58 -0.65
C ASN A 387 23.99 2.77 0.74
N THR A 388 25.05 2.00 0.99
CA THR A 388 25.68 1.93 2.32
C THR A 388 26.84 2.89 2.48
N VAL A 389 27.50 3.29 1.39
CA VAL A 389 28.67 4.16 1.39
C VAL A 389 28.38 5.47 0.67
N ASN A 390 27.87 5.41 -0.57
CA ASN A 390 27.65 6.60 -1.39
C ASN A 390 26.16 6.91 -1.53
N LYS A 391 25.74 8.09 -1.04
CA LYS A 391 24.42 8.62 -1.33
C LYS A 391 24.28 8.81 -2.85
N PHE A 392 23.26 8.20 -3.44
CA PHE A 392 22.96 8.39 -4.86
C PHE A 392 22.65 9.88 -5.15
N PRO A 393 23.19 10.47 -6.23
CA PRO A 393 23.22 11.93 -6.38
C PRO A 393 21.90 12.58 -6.82
N HIS A 394 20.91 11.82 -7.31
CA HIS A 394 19.73 12.37 -7.96
C HIS A 394 18.41 11.73 -7.50
N HIS A 395 17.33 12.49 -7.59
CA HIS A 395 15.96 11.99 -7.49
C HIS A 395 15.22 12.07 -8.81
N SER A 396 15.46 13.09 -9.64
CA SER A 396 14.96 13.15 -11.02
C SER A 396 16.13 13.33 -11.99
N PHE A 397 16.31 12.40 -12.92
CA PHE A 397 17.48 12.36 -13.81
C PHE A 397 17.19 11.60 -15.10
N TYR A 398 17.94 11.91 -16.16
CA TYR A 398 17.99 11.06 -17.34
C TYR A 398 18.94 9.90 -17.09
N TRP A 399 18.41 8.67 -17.06
CA TRP A 399 19.22 7.46 -16.99
C TRP A 399 19.66 7.05 -18.40
N GLU A 400 20.96 7.12 -18.66
CA GLU A 400 21.58 6.78 -19.94
C GLU A 400 22.23 5.39 -19.90
N GLY A 401 21.82 4.52 -20.83
CA GLY A 401 22.41 3.20 -21.03
C GLY A 401 23.74 3.23 -21.78
N LEU A 402 24.38 2.06 -21.91
CA LEU A 402 25.70 1.94 -22.56
C LEU A 402 25.73 2.37 -24.04
N ASP A 403 24.58 2.39 -24.70
CA ASP A 403 24.42 2.73 -26.12
C ASP A 403 23.96 4.19 -26.34
N GLY A 404 23.81 4.98 -25.27
CA GLY A 404 23.27 6.34 -25.32
C GLY A 404 21.75 6.43 -25.28
N SER A 405 21.02 5.31 -25.19
CA SER A 405 19.57 5.32 -24.96
C SER A 405 19.27 5.95 -23.60
N ARG A 406 18.31 6.89 -23.53
CA ARG A 406 17.94 7.61 -22.31
C ARG A 406 16.49 7.38 -21.90
N VAL A 407 16.22 7.31 -20.61
CA VAL A 407 14.87 7.32 -20.03
C VAL A 407 14.81 8.30 -18.87
N LEU A 408 13.66 8.91 -18.60
CA LEU A 408 13.51 9.80 -17.44
C LEU A 408 13.21 8.97 -16.20
N ALA A 409 14.12 9.02 -15.24
CA ALA A 409 14.05 8.29 -13.99
C ALA A 409 13.59 9.20 -12.85
N HIS A 410 12.78 8.63 -11.94
CA HIS A 410 12.43 9.26 -10.69
C HIS A 410 12.62 8.31 -9.49
N MET A 411 13.17 8.84 -8.41
CA MET A 411 13.34 8.18 -7.12
C MET A 411 12.55 8.90 -6.02
N LEU A 412 11.97 8.11 -5.12
CA LEU A 412 11.16 8.60 -4.01
C LEU A 412 12.04 9.31 -2.96
N PRO A 413 11.87 10.63 -2.73
CA PRO A 413 12.80 11.40 -1.90
C PRO A 413 12.70 11.12 -0.39
N GLU A 414 11.59 10.57 0.07
CA GLU A 414 11.38 10.09 1.45
C GLU A 414 12.15 8.78 1.74
N SER A 415 12.77 8.18 0.71
CA SER A 415 13.57 6.96 0.78
C SER A 415 12.78 5.71 1.22
N THR A 416 11.47 5.66 0.93
CA THR A 416 10.61 4.50 1.16
C THR A 416 9.49 4.49 0.12
N TYR A 417 8.96 3.32 -0.21
CA TYR A 417 7.70 3.18 -0.97
C TYR A 417 6.51 2.80 -0.07
N ASN A 418 6.73 2.87 1.25
CA ASN A 418 5.80 2.56 2.33
C ASN A 418 5.56 3.81 3.20
N SER A 419 5.37 4.98 2.57
CA SER A 419 5.25 6.23 3.34
C SER A 419 4.01 6.18 4.26
N PRO A 420 4.15 6.58 5.54
CA PRO A 420 3.02 6.66 6.48
C PRO A 420 2.11 7.87 6.22
N MET A 421 2.44 8.70 5.22
CA MET A 421 1.81 10.00 4.95
C MET A 421 1.83 10.91 6.20
N ARG A 422 2.92 10.88 6.97
CA ARG A 422 3.13 11.71 8.16
C ARG A 422 4.01 12.92 7.80
N GLY A 423 3.81 14.05 8.48
CA GLY A 423 4.44 15.32 8.12
C GLY A 423 5.98 15.30 8.17
N ASP A 424 6.56 14.52 9.06
CA ASP A 424 8.00 14.26 9.13
C ASP A 424 8.55 13.58 7.87
N PHE A 425 7.81 12.63 7.29
CA PHE A 425 8.17 11.98 6.03
C PHE A 425 8.01 12.92 4.83
N LEU A 426 6.96 13.74 4.82
CA LEU A 426 6.77 14.77 3.78
C LEU A 426 7.94 15.76 3.77
N LYS A 427 8.30 16.30 4.95
CA LYS A 427 9.42 17.24 5.10
C LYS A 427 10.78 16.59 4.90
N LYS A 428 10.95 15.32 5.31
CA LYS A 428 12.15 14.54 4.99
C LYS A 428 12.37 14.46 3.48
N GLY A 429 11.34 14.07 2.72
CA GLY A 429 11.48 14.00 1.26
C GLY A 429 11.65 15.38 0.62
N GLU A 430 10.97 16.42 1.12
CA GLU A 430 11.16 17.80 0.66
C GLU A 430 12.63 18.22 0.78
N ASN A 431 13.24 17.97 1.95
CA ASN A 431 14.62 18.32 2.25
C ASN A 431 15.65 17.45 1.51
N ASN A 432 15.26 16.22 1.16
CA ASN A 432 16.14 15.27 0.48
C ASN A 432 16.16 15.42 -1.04
N TYR A 433 15.13 16.04 -1.63
CA TYR A 433 15.00 16.15 -3.08
C TYR A 433 16.17 16.96 -3.67
N MET A 434 16.99 16.32 -4.50
CA MET A 434 18.28 16.89 -4.95
C MET A 434 18.09 17.95 -6.04
N GLU A 435 17.02 17.82 -6.83
CA GLU A 435 16.73 18.69 -7.98
C GLU A 435 15.80 19.86 -7.63
N ARG A 436 15.78 20.35 -6.37
CA ARG A 436 14.97 21.50 -5.92
C ARG A 436 15.20 22.78 -6.71
N GLY A 437 16.39 22.95 -7.30
CA GLY A 437 16.70 24.08 -8.19
C GLY A 437 16.14 23.94 -9.60
N ILE A 438 15.57 22.77 -9.95
CA ILE A 438 15.07 22.42 -11.29
C ILE A 438 13.54 22.21 -11.25
N SER A 439 13.04 21.50 -10.23
CA SER A 439 11.62 21.18 -10.08
C SER A 439 11.20 21.15 -8.61
N ASN A 440 9.95 21.49 -8.34
CA ASN A 440 9.31 21.33 -7.03
C ASN A 440 8.31 20.16 -7.00
N ASN A 441 8.26 19.33 -8.05
CA ASN A 441 7.36 18.19 -8.14
C ASN A 441 8.10 16.88 -7.83
N ALA A 442 7.59 16.10 -6.87
CA ALA A 442 8.05 14.74 -6.59
C ALA A 442 6.87 13.77 -6.48
N MET A 443 7.14 12.47 -6.63
CA MET A 443 6.17 11.43 -6.34
C MET A 443 6.35 10.94 -4.90
N ILE A 444 5.25 10.59 -4.24
CA ILE A 444 5.24 9.89 -2.95
C ILE A 444 4.36 8.64 -3.05
N LEU A 445 4.89 7.52 -2.57
CA LEU A 445 4.13 6.27 -2.47
C LEU A 445 3.80 6.01 -1.01
N PHE A 446 2.50 5.98 -0.69
CA PHE A 446 2.06 5.78 0.68
C PHE A 446 1.31 4.47 0.84
N GLY A 447 1.40 3.88 2.04
CA GLY A 447 0.76 2.62 2.38
C GLY A 447 1.73 1.58 2.92
N ILE A 448 1.26 0.34 2.93
CA ILE A 448 1.92 -0.80 3.57
C ILE A 448 2.24 -1.85 2.49
N GLY A 449 3.52 -1.98 2.16
CA GLY A 449 4.07 -2.90 1.16
C GLY A 449 4.73 -4.14 1.76
N ASP A 450 5.71 -4.70 1.04
CA ASP A 450 6.52 -5.90 1.38
C ASP A 450 5.71 -7.16 1.68
N GLY A 451 4.43 -7.16 1.28
CA GLY A 451 3.46 -8.15 1.73
C GLY A 451 2.00 -7.85 1.36
N GLY A 452 1.75 -6.81 0.57
CA GLY A 452 0.46 -6.50 -0.03
C GLY A 452 -0.65 -6.25 0.98
N ALA A 453 -0.65 -5.07 1.60
CA ALA A 453 -1.79 -4.57 2.36
C ALA A 453 -2.34 -3.28 1.76
N GLY A 454 -1.45 -2.43 1.22
CA GLY A 454 -1.78 -1.10 0.71
C GLY A 454 -2.19 -0.14 1.82
N PRO A 455 -2.56 1.11 1.50
CA PRO A 455 -3.02 2.09 2.48
C PRO A 455 -4.17 1.58 3.35
N GLY A 456 -4.12 1.89 4.65
CA GLY A 456 -5.31 1.97 5.49
C GLY A 456 -5.96 3.36 5.40
N TYR A 457 -7.10 3.54 6.06
CA TYR A 457 -7.81 4.82 6.02
C TYR A 457 -7.00 5.95 6.67
N GLU A 458 -6.17 5.63 7.66
CA GLU A 458 -5.30 6.58 8.35
C GLU A 458 -4.31 7.29 7.43
N HIS A 459 -3.80 6.58 6.41
CA HIS A 459 -2.92 7.19 5.41
C HIS A 459 -3.69 8.22 4.57
N ILE A 460 -4.91 7.89 4.17
CA ILE A 460 -5.77 8.73 3.33
C ILE A 460 -6.27 9.95 4.11
N GLU A 461 -6.63 9.76 5.39
CA GLU A 461 -7.05 10.85 6.28
C GLU A 461 -5.95 11.91 6.45
N ARG A 462 -4.69 11.48 6.53
CA ARG A 462 -3.54 12.40 6.54
C ARG A 462 -3.34 13.07 5.18
N ALA A 463 -3.36 12.30 4.08
CA ALA A 463 -3.19 12.84 2.73
C ALA A 463 -4.19 13.97 2.43
N LYS A 464 -5.44 13.80 2.86
CA LYS A 464 -6.50 14.82 2.74
C LYS A 464 -6.16 16.11 3.47
N ARG A 465 -5.60 16.01 4.67
CA ARG A 465 -5.23 17.17 5.49
C ARG A 465 -4.00 17.89 4.95
N TYR A 466 -3.08 17.18 4.28
CA TYR A 466 -1.94 17.79 3.60
C TYR A 466 -2.24 18.25 2.17
N GLN A 467 -3.50 18.28 1.74
CA GLN A 467 -3.86 18.72 0.38
C GLN A 467 -3.34 20.12 0.05
N ASP A 468 -3.38 21.03 1.02
CA ASP A 468 -2.80 22.38 0.93
C ASP A 468 -2.75 23.00 2.33
N LEU A 469 -2.08 22.33 3.27
CA LEU A 469 -1.92 22.86 4.63
C LEU A 469 -0.71 23.78 4.67
N LYS A 470 -0.93 25.00 5.17
CA LYS A 470 0.12 26.01 5.30
C LYS A 470 1.35 25.45 6.03
N GLY A 471 2.52 25.70 5.45
CA GLY A 471 3.79 25.34 6.08
C GLY A 471 4.22 23.89 5.88
N MET A 472 3.44 23.10 5.12
CA MET A 472 3.74 21.72 4.73
C MET A 472 3.76 21.60 3.19
N PRO A 473 4.45 20.59 2.64
CA PRO A 473 4.36 20.28 1.21
C PRO A 473 2.93 19.99 0.77
N LEU A 474 2.59 20.42 -0.44
CA LEU A 474 1.28 20.18 -1.04
C LEU A 474 1.16 18.71 -1.45
N VAL A 475 0.06 18.04 -1.08
CA VAL A 475 -0.18 16.63 -1.44
C VAL A 475 -1.37 16.51 -2.37
N LYS A 476 -1.12 16.05 -3.61
CA LYS A 476 -2.16 15.82 -4.60
C LYS A 476 -2.25 14.34 -4.94
N MET A 477 -3.37 13.71 -4.60
CA MET A 477 -3.65 12.33 -5.01
C MET A 477 -4.05 12.29 -6.49
N GLU A 478 -3.22 11.68 -7.35
CA GLU A 478 -3.43 11.61 -8.80
C GLU A 478 -2.68 10.41 -9.40
N LYS A 479 -2.94 10.05 -10.66
CA LYS A 479 -2.26 8.92 -11.31
C LYS A 479 -0.76 9.20 -11.53
N SER A 480 0.05 8.15 -11.50
CA SER A 480 1.50 8.23 -11.72
C SER A 480 1.89 8.87 -13.05
N MET A 481 1.11 8.67 -14.11
CA MET A 481 1.33 9.33 -15.40
C MET A 481 1.22 10.85 -15.32
N SER A 482 0.29 11.39 -14.52
CA SER A 482 0.14 12.85 -14.34
C SER A 482 1.36 13.47 -13.67
N PHE A 483 2.06 12.72 -12.83
CA PHE A 483 3.35 13.15 -12.30
C PHE A 483 4.42 13.22 -13.40
N PHE A 484 4.61 12.14 -14.17
CA PHE A 484 5.63 12.11 -15.21
C PHE A 484 5.36 13.12 -16.33
N GLU A 485 4.11 13.43 -16.65
CA GLU A 485 3.75 14.50 -17.60
C GLU A 485 4.14 15.90 -17.09
N LYS A 486 4.06 16.14 -15.77
CA LYS A 486 4.57 17.39 -15.18
C LYS A 486 6.09 17.43 -15.15
N LEU A 487 6.71 16.29 -14.86
CA LEU A 487 8.16 16.16 -14.78
C LEU A 487 8.81 16.30 -16.17
N ASP A 488 8.24 15.65 -17.19
CA ASP A 488 8.66 15.65 -18.60
C ASP A 488 7.85 16.66 -19.43
N ASN A 489 7.95 17.94 -19.07
CA ASN A 489 7.23 19.03 -19.75
C ASN A 489 7.84 19.44 -21.12
N GLY A 490 8.86 18.71 -21.59
CA GLY A 490 9.56 18.96 -22.85
C GLY A 490 10.57 20.11 -22.85
N VAL A 491 10.75 20.82 -21.72
CA VAL A 491 11.68 21.95 -21.59
C VAL A 491 12.63 21.84 -20.40
N THR A 492 12.27 21.11 -19.36
CA THR A 492 13.11 20.92 -18.17
C THR A 492 14.25 19.96 -18.46
N ASP A 493 15.48 20.40 -18.23
CA ASP A 493 16.68 19.57 -18.39
C ASP A 493 17.12 19.03 -17.02
N TYR A 494 17.16 17.71 -16.91
CA TYR A 494 17.59 17.01 -15.69
C TYR A 494 19.02 16.46 -15.85
N PRO A 495 19.76 16.28 -14.74
CA PRO A 495 21.09 15.68 -14.80
C PRO A 495 21.07 14.29 -15.44
N ILE A 496 22.18 13.92 -16.08
CA ILE A 496 22.34 12.60 -16.71
C ILE A 496 23.14 11.70 -15.77
N TYR A 497 22.63 10.50 -15.53
CA TYR A 497 23.38 9.42 -14.90
C TYR A 497 23.64 8.33 -15.93
N GLN A 498 24.91 8.06 -16.23
CA GLN A 498 25.33 7.10 -17.25
C GLN A 498 25.72 5.75 -16.62
N GLY A 499 25.21 4.67 -17.21
CA GLY A 499 25.64 3.30 -16.88
C GLY A 499 24.75 2.60 -15.86
N GLU A 500 25.37 1.77 -15.02
CA GLU A 500 24.68 0.90 -14.07
C GLU A 500 24.22 1.70 -12.84
N LEU A 501 22.98 1.46 -12.40
CA LEU A 501 22.52 1.91 -11.09
C LEU A 501 22.92 0.84 -10.07
N TYR A 502 24.18 0.91 -9.64
CA TYR A 502 24.78 -0.06 -8.74
C TYR A 502 24.29 0.13 -7.30
N LEU A 503 23.58 -0.87 -6.77
CA LEU A 503 23.14 -0.90 -5.38
C LEU A 503 24.26 -1.43 -4.48
N GLU A 504 24.72 -0.62 -3.53
CA GLU A 504 25.79 -0.96 -2.59
C GLU A 504 25.31 -1.82 -1.41
N LYS A 505 24.29 -2.66 -1.66
CA LYS A 505 23.63 -3.51 -0.68
C LYS A 505 23.16 -4.79 -1.36
N HIS A 506 23.02 -5.86 -0.59
CA HIS A 506 22.47 -7.15 -1.05
C HIS A 506 23.27 -7.91 -2.11
N GLN A 507 24.59 -7.67 -2.25
CA GLN A 507 25.43 -8.37 -3.24
C GLN A 507 25.42 -9.91 -3.07
N GLY A 508 25.17 -10.41 -1.86
CA GLY A 508 25.02 -11.84 -1.59
C GLY A 508 23.88 -12.51 -2.38
N THR A 509 22.91 -11.73 -2.87
CA THR A 509 21.80 -12.22 -3.70
C THR A 509 22.29 -12.79 -5.03
N TYR A 510 23.46 -12.38 -5.53
CA TYR A 510 24.04 -12.90 -6.76
C TYR A 510 24.54 -14.33 -6.65
N THR A 511 24.87 -14.81 -5.44
CA THR A 511 25.44 -16.15 -5.21
C THR A 511 24.49 -17.12 -4.49
N THR A 512 23.69 -16.61 -3.53
CA THR A 512 22.72 -17.46 -2.79
C THR A 512 21.71 -18.12 -3.74
N GLN A 513 21.07 -19.22 -3.32
CA GLN A 513 20.10 -19.95 -4.16
C GLN A 513 20.65 -20.32 -5.55
N SER A 514 21.92 -20.77 -5.59
CA SER A 514 22.66 -21.09 -6.83
C SER A 514 21.98 -22.16 -7.68
N LYS A 515 21.27 -23.12 -7.06
CA LYS A 515 20.47 -24.13 -7.77
C LYS A 515 19.35 -23.45 -8.58
N SER A 516 18.58 -22.56 -7.97
CA SER A 516 17.49 -21.83 -8.66
C SER A 516 18.04 -20.99 -9.81
N LYS A 517 19.15 -20.29 -9.60
CA LYS A 517 19.83 -19.51 -10.67
C LYS A 517 20.29 -20.40 -11.83
N LYS A 518 20.91 -21.55 -11.53
CA LYS A 518 21.33 -22.54 -12.54
C LYS A 518 20.14 -23.06 -13.34
N TYR A 519 19.03 -23.39 -12.67
CA TYR A 519 17.83 -23.87 -13.35
C TYR A 519 17.16 -22.77 -14.17
N ASN A 520 17.08 -21.54 -13.66
CA ASN A 520 16.60 -20.39 -14.44
C ASN A 520 17.41 -20.22 -15.73
N ARG A 521 18.74 -20.21 -15.65
CA ARG A 521 19.61 -20.10 -16.83
C ARG A 521 19.43 -21.26 -17.82
N LYS A 522 19.25 -22.49 -17.32
CA LYS A 522 18.92 -23.64 -18.16
C LYS A 522 17.58 -23.48 -18.86
N CYS A 523 16.56 -22.97 -18.15
CA CYS A 523 15.25 -22.69 -18.73
C CYS A 523 15.35 -21.61 -19.80
N GLU A 524 16.09 -20.52 -19.57
CA GLU A 524 16.32 -19.48 -20.58
C GLU A 524 16.93 -20.08 -21.87
N PHE A 525 17.95 -20.93 -21.75
CA PHE A 525 18.54 -21.59 -22.92
C PHE A 525 17.60 -22.60 -23.59
N ALA A 526 16.87 -23.39 -22.80
CA ALA A 526 15.93 -24.37 -23.31
C ALA A 526 14.79 -23.69 -24.09
N LEU A 527 14.19 -22.63 -23.52
CA LEU A 527 13.14 -21.85 -24.17
C LEU A 527 13.64 -21.21 -25.46
N ARG A 528 14.80 -20.55 -25.43
CA ARG A 528 15.39 -19.94 -26.63
C ARG A 528 15.62 -20.99 -27.73
N ASN A 529 16.25 -22.12 -27.39
CA ASN A 529 16.55 -23.16 -28.36
C ASN A 529 15.26 -23.78 -28.92
N TYR A 530 14.26 -24.00 -28.07
CA TYR A 530 12.95 -24.51 -28.49
C TYR A 530 12.26 -23.54 -29.45
N GLU A 531 12.17 -22.26 -29.11
CA GLU A 531 11.54 -21.24 -29.95
C GLU A 531 12.25 -21.07 -31.31
N MET A 532 13.58 -21.18 -31.35
CA MET A 532 14.34 -21.16 -32.61
C MET A 532 14.04 -22.37 -33.51
N LEU A 533 13.65 -23.51 -32.95
CA LEU A 533 13.30 -24.72 -33.70
C LEU A 533 11.85 -24.69 -34.21
N ILE A 534 10.96 -23.88 -33.62
CA ILE A 534 9.54 -23.80 -34.03
C ILE A 534 9.38 -23.49 -35.53
N PRO A 535 10.01 -22.46 -36.12
CA PRO A 535 9.86 -22.18 -37.55
C PRO A 535 10.38 -23.31 -38.45
N LEU A 536 11.43 -24.00 -38.02
CA LEU A 536 11.98 -25.14 -38.74
C LEU A 536 11.03 -26.35 -38.69
N ALA A 537 10.49 -26.66 -37.51
CA ALA A 537 9.52 -27.72 -37.34
C ALA A 537 8.25 -27.47 -38.15
N GLN A 538 7.71 -26.24 -38.11
CA GLN A 538 6.56 -25.81 -38.92
C GLN A 538 6.83 -25.99 -40.41
N LYS A 539 8.00 -25.59 -40.91
CA LYS A 539 8.39 -25.76 -42.32
C LYS A 539 8.40 -27.23 -42.76
N HIS A 540 8.69 -28.14 -41.84
CA HIS A 540 8.81 -29.57 -42.11
C HIS A 540 7.60 -30.39 -41.63
N ASN A 541 6.49 -29.74 -41.24
CA ASN A 541 5.29 -30.39 -40.68
C ASN A 541 5.60 -31.32 -39.49
N ILE A 542 6.58 -30.94 -38.67
CA ILE A 542 6.91 -31.64 -37.43
C ILE A 542 6.13 -30.97 -36.30
N ASP A 543 5.36 -31.77 -35.56
CA ASP A 543 4.72 -31.33 -34.34
C ASP A 543 5.72 -31.41 -33.18
N LEU A 544 6.02 -30.27 -32.56
CA LEU A 544 6.90 -30.22 -31.39
C LEU A 544 6.06 -30.45 -30.14
N PRO A 545 6.44 -31.39 -29.25
CA PRO A 545 5.74 -31.54 -27.98
C PRO A 545 5.83 -30.24 -27.19
N ILE A 546 4.70 -29.78 -26.66
CA ILE A 546 4.57 -28.65 -25.72
C ILE A 546 4.57 -29.22 -24.31
#